data_AF-A0A317IKY0-F1
#
_entry.id   AF-A0A317IKY0-F1
#
_cell.length_a   1.000
_cell.length_b   1.000
_cell.length_c   1.000
_cell.angle_alpha   90.00
_cell.angle_beta   90.00
_cell.angle_gamma   90.00
#
_symmetry.space_group_name_H-M   'P 1'
#
loop_
_entity.id
_entity.type
_entity.pdbx_description
1 polymer ?
#
loop_
_entity_poly.entity_id
_entity_poly.type
_entity_poly.pdbx_seq_one_letter_code
_entity_poly.pdbx_strand_id
1 'polypeptide(L)' 'MQSSAQQVFSDRDRVYPGETVMASITLASPNYFEGALSVGMEFEFGEGNRIIETGVLTQIINPSLKKL' A
#
# COMPACT_ATOMS: atom_id res chain seq x y z
N MET A 1 0.31 12.15 3.29
CA MET A 1 0.98 11.55 4.45
C MET A 1 1.95 10.51 3.92
N GLN A 2 3.14 10.36 4.50
CA GLN A 2 4.13 9.37 4.06
C GLN A 2 4.55 8.52 5.26
N SER A 3 4.80 7.24 5.01
CA SER A 3 5.32 6.29 5.99
C SER A 3 6.09 5.21 5.27
N SER A 4 6.99 4.55 5.99
CA SER A 4 7.57 3.28 5.54
C SER A 4 6.52 2.17 5.60
N ALA A 5 6.64 1.21 4.69
CA ALA A 5 5.79 0.04 4.62
C ALA A 5 6.57 -1.13 4.00
N GLN A 6 6.11 -2.36 4.24
CA GLN A 6 6.56 -3.56 3.58
C GLN A 6 5.50 -4.01 2.57
N GLN A 7 5.93 -4.43 1.39
CA GLN A 7 5.08 -5.02 0.36
C GLN A 7 5.39 -6.51 0.19
N VAL A 8 4.36 -7.32 -0.01
CA VAL A 8 4.47 -8.74 -0.34
C VAL A 8 3.53 -9.05 -1.50
N PHE A 9 4.04 -9.69 -2.54
CA PHE A 9 3.25 -10.13 -3.69
C PHE A 9 2.72 -11.54 -3.43
N SER A 10 1.44 -11.78 -3.70
CA SER A 10 0.77 -13.02 -3.30
C SER A 10 1.29 -14.28 -4.03
N ASP A 11 1.70 -14.14 -5.29
CA ASP A 11 1.92 -15.29 -6.18
C ASP A 11 3.35 -15.37 -6.74
N ARG A 12 4.26 -14.49 -6.32
CA ARG A 12 5.60 -14.39 -6.90
C ARG A 12 6.59 -13.66 -6.00
N ASP A 13 7.87 -13.98 -6.16
CA ASP A 13 8.94 -13.32 -5.40
C ASP A 13 9.46 -12.03 -6.06
N ARG A 14 9.13 -11.81 -7.35
CA ARG A 14 9.64 -10.68 -8.14
C ARG A 14 8.57 -10.13 -9.09
N VAL A 15 8.64 -8.82 -9.29
CA VAL A 15 7.84 -8.06 -10.26
C VAL A 15 8.78 -7.19 -11.10
N TYR A 16 8.36 -6.88 -12.31
CA TYR A 16 9.10 -6.05 -13.25
C TYR A 16 8.32 -4.78 -13.63
N PRO A 17 9.02 -3.71 -14.05
CA PRO A 17 8.36 -2.48 -14.50
C PRO A 17 7.33 -2.74 -15.61
N GLY A 18 6.15 -2.12 -15.47
CA GLY A 18 5.04 -2.26 -16.41
C GLY A 18 4.05 -3.39 -16.04
N GLU A 19 4.37 -4.23 -15.06
CA GLU A 19 3.42 -5.21 -14.56
C GLU A 19 2.38 -4.59 -13.62
N THR A 20 1.18 -5.18 -13.61
CA THR A 20 0.15 -4.92 -12.60
C THR A 20 -0.09 -6.20 -11.84
N VAL A 21 0.00 -6.11 -10.50
CA VAL A 21 -0.13 -7.26 -9.61
C VAL A 21 -0.93 -6.91 -8.37
N MET A 22 -1.47 -7.93 -7.70
CA MET A 22 -2.00 -7.80 -6.35
C MET A 22 -0.87 -7.91 -5.33
N ALA A 23 -0.88 -7.02 -4.33
CA ALA A 23 0.09 -7.01 -3.25
C ALA A 23 -0.59 -6.72 -1.91
N SER A 24 -0.03 -7.27 -0.85
CA SER A 24 -0.35 -6.92 0.54
C SER A 24 0.67 -5.91 1.04
N ILE A 25 0.20 -4.85 1.68
CA ILE A 25 1.03 -3.79 2.23
C ILE A 25 0.85 -3.74 3.75
N THR A 26 1.96 -3.79 4.47
CA THR A 26 2.02 -3.64 5.92
C THR A 26 2.70 -2.32 6.27
N LEU A 27 1.95 -1.40 6.86
CA LEU A 27 2.47 -0.11 7.29
C LEU A 27 3.38 -0.27 8.52
N ALA A 28 4.54 0.40 8.54
CA ALA A 28 5.45 0.37 9.68
C ALA A 28 4.90 1.14 10.90
N SER A 29 4.00 2.10 10.68
CA SER A 29 3.40 2.90 11.75
C SER A 29 1.90 3.05 11.49
N PRO A 30 1.11 1.98 11.73
CA PRO A 30 -0.31 1.94 11.38
C PRO A 30 -1.14 3.01 12.09
N ASN A 31 -0.73 3.42 13.30
CA ASN A 31 -1.46 4.39 14.12
C ASN A 31 -1.61 5.77 13.44
N TYR A 32 -0.67 6.16 12.56
CA TYR A 32 -0.80 7.41 11.80
C TYR A 32 -1.92 7.38 10.75
N PHE A 33 -2.38 6.19 10.39
CA PHE A 33 -3.39 5.95 9.36
C PHE A 33 -4.72 5.44 9.94
N GLU A 34 -4.90 5.51 11.26
CA GLU A 34 -6.18 5.17 11.89
C GLU A 34 -7.32 6.02 11.31
N GLY A 35 -8.39 5.36 10.87
CA GLY A 35 -9.54 6.03 10.24
C GLY A 35 -9.22 6.76 8.93
N ALA A 36 -8.07 6.53 8.30
CA ALA A 36 -7.62 7.33 7.16
C ALA A 36 -7.84 6.66 5.80
N LEU A 37 -7.92 5.32 5.75
CA LEU A 37 -7.88 4.56 4.50
C LEU A 37 -9.28 4.18 4.00
N SER A 38 -9.47 4.23 2.68
CA SER A 38 -10.71 3.78 2.03
C SER A 38 -10.39 2.89 0.84
N VAL A 39 -11.26 1.90 0.57
CA VAL A 39 -11.20 1.15 -0.69
C VAL A 39 -11.44 2.10 -1.86
N GLY A 40 -10.65 1.95 -2.93
CA GLY A 40 -10.62 2.87 -4.07
C GLY A 40 -9.65 4.03 -3.92
N MET A 41 -9.00 4.20 -2.75
CA MET A 41 -7.98 5.23 -2.57
C MET A 41 -6.72 4.87 -3.37
N GLU A 42 -6.24 5.84 -4.15
CA GLU A 42 -4.96 5.74 -4.86
C GLU A 42 -3.80 6.01 -3.90
N PHE A 43 -2.66 5.36 -4.15
CA PHE A 43 -1.43 5.60 -3.42
C PHE A 43 -0.22 5.53 -4.35
N GLU A 44 0.85 6.16 -3.91
CA GLU A 44 2.18 6.07 -4.51
C GLU A 44 3.10 5.38 -3.52
N PHE A 45 4.00 4.53 -4.02
CA PHE A 45 5.06 3.95 -3.23
C PHE A 45 6.40 4.30 -3.89
N GLY A 46 7.37 4.69 -3.07
CA GLY A 46 8.61 5.24 -3.53
C GLY A 46 9.82 4.80 -2.72
N GLU A 47 10.98 4.87 -3.36
CA GLU A 47 12.29 4.76 -2.71
C GLU A 47 12.97 6.12 -2.75
N GLY A 48 13.15 6.72 -1.57
CA GLY A 48 13.63 8.10 -1.46
C GLY A 48 12.68 9.07 -2.16
N ASN A 49 13.20 9.82 -3.14
CA ASN A 49 12.43 10.82 -3.90
C ASN A 49 11.82 10.25 -5.20
N ARG A 50 11.95 8.95 -5.44
CA ARG A 50 11.48 8.31 -6.68
C ARG A 50 10.24 7.47 -6.41
N ILE A 51 9.16 7.75 -7.13
CA ILE A 51 7.99 6.87 -7.19
C ILE A 51 8.36 5.65 -8.04
N ILE A 52 8.16 4.46 -7.49
CA ILE A 52 8.45 3.19 -8.15
C ILE A 52 7.17 2.44 -8.54
N GLU A 53 6.07 2.70 -7.85
CA GLU A 53 4.76 2.13 -8.15
C GLU A 53 3.63 3.08 -7.76
N THR A 54 2.49 2.84 -8.39
CA THR A 54 1.20 3.45 -8.07
C THR A 54 0.18 2.34 -7.93
N GLY A 55 -0.78 2.50 -7.04
CA GLY A 55 -1.80 1.48 -6.82
C GLY A 55 -3.10 2.05 -6.31
N VAL A 56 -4.09 1.17 -6.24
CA VAL A 56 -5.41 1.45 -5.66
C VAL A 56 -5.68 0.44 -4.55
N LEU A 57 -6.15 0.91 -3.39
CA LEU A 57 -6.52 0.04 -2.28
C LEU A 57 -7.79 -0.73 -2.63
N THR A 58 -7.69 -2.06 -2.79
CA THR A 58 -8.86 -2.91 -3.09
C THR A 58 -9.49 -3.49 -1.84
N GLN A 59 -8.72 -3.64 -0.75
CA GLN A 59 -9.18 -4.17 0.53
C GLN A 59 -8.36 -3.59 1.67
N ILE A 60 -9.02 -3.38 2.82
CA ILE A 60 -8.36 -3.01 4.07
C ILE A 60 -8.61 -4.13 5.09
N ILE A 61 -7.53 -4.79 5.50
CA ILE A 61 -7.58 -5.96 6.40
C ILE A 61 -7.70 -5.50 7.85
N ASN A 62 -6.89 -4.53 8.29
CA ASN A 62 -6.97 -3.97 9.64
C ASN A 62 -8.15 -2.98 9.74
N PRO A 63 -9.21 -3.28 10.51
CA PRO A 63 -10.39 -2.41 10.58
C PRO A 63 -10.10 -1.03 11.19
N SER A 64 -9.10 -0.89 12.06
CA SER A 64 -8.80 0.41 12.70
C SER A 64 -8.33 1.46 11.70
N LEU A 65 -7.81 1.03 10.55
CA LEU A 65 -7.33 1.92 9.49
C LEU A 65 -8.46 2.39 8.57
N LYS A 66 -9.61 1.71 8.59
CA LYS A 66 -10.73 2.05 7.71
C LYS A 66 -11.34 3.37 8.14
N LYS A 67 -11.44 4.29 7.18
CA LYS A 67 -12.25 5.50 7.30
C LYS A 67 -13.72 5.10 7.47
N LEU A 68 -14.32 5.57 8.55
CA LEU A 68 -15.74 5.41 8.87
C LEU A 68 -16.63 6.21 7.92
#